data_AF-A0A7M3ZNB1-F1
#
_entry.id   AF-A0A7M3ZNB1-F1
#
_cell.length_a   1.000
_cell.length_b   1.000
_cell.length_c   1.000
_cell.angle_alpha   90.00
_cell.angle_beta   90.00
_cell.angle_gamma   90.00
#
_symmetry.space_group_name_H-M   'P 1'
#
loop_
_entity.id
_entity.type
_entity.pdbx_description
1 polymer ?
#
loop_
_entity_poly.entity_id
_entity_poly.type
_entity_poly.pdbx_seq_one_letter_code
_entity_poly.pdbx_strand_id
1 'polypeptide(L)'
;QSNERLLALACLRAHQERTGKINIDWPQMVEGTGVTLKQVVDAAKVVMKYLNICEKSGLIEMRADRRTVQFELRVTEISNTSLRLKHLLDGLDESLKSIIMDDYNQRLLRLGEPTLDASPFSQENIEAKVLCAILFQIACESFGVEQGRLENIAQAIGRCRNTIKNRLKALRQKVASGELVDFGVLSKNH
;
A
#
# COMPACT_ATOMS: atom_id res chain seq x y z
N GLN A 1 28.47 -13.58 4.77
CA GLN A 1 27.29 -13.81 3.91
C GLN A 1 26.18 -12.78 4.08
N SER A 2 25.90 -12.21 5.27
CA SER A 2 24.82 -11.21 5.44
C SER A 2 24.99 -9.91 4.62
N ASN A 3 26.23 -9.50 4.30
CA ASN A 3 26.50 -8.19 3.69
C ASN A 3 26.20 -8.14 2.19
N GLU A 4 26.47 -9.21 1.44
CA GLU A 4 26.19 -9.27 -0.01
C GLU A 4 24.69 -9.27 -0.29
N ARG A 5 23.93 -10.04 0.50
CA ARG A 5 22.46 -10.08 0.41
C ARG A 5 21.85 -8.72 0.72
N LEU A 6 22.31 -8.07 1.78
CA LEU A 6 21.86 -6.72 2.13
C LEU A 6 22.17 -5.72 1.00
N LEU A 7 23.37 -5.79 0.41
CA LEU A 7 23.75 -4.93 -0.71
C LEU A 7 22.85 -5.16 -1.94
N ALA A 8 22.58 -6.41 -2.30
CA ALA A 8 21.71 -6.74 -3.43
C ALA A 8 20.28 -6.20 -3.23
N LEU A 9 19.71 -6.41 -2.04
CA LEU A 9 18.39 -5.87 -1.68
C LEU A 9 18.38 -4.33 -1.66
N ALA A 10 19.46 -3.71 -1.16
CA ALA A 10 19.62 -2.26 -1.16
C ALA A 10 19.69 -1.68 -2.57
N CYS A 11 20.40 -2.34 -3.50
CA CYS A 11 20.46 -1.93 -4.90
C CYS A 11 19.09 -2.01 -5.58
N LEU A 12 18.33 -3.10 -5.34
CA LEU A 12 16.96 -3.23 -5.84
C LEU A 12 16.04 -2.13 -5.28
N ARG A 13 16.15 -1.83 -3.98
CA ARG A 13 15.38 -0.77 -3.34
C ARG A 13 15.73 0.61 -3.89
N ALA A 14 17.02 0.91 -4.03
CA ALA A 14 17.48 2.16 -4.62
C ALA A 14 17.02 2.30 -6.07
N HIS A 15 17.03 1.21 -6.85
CA HIS A 15 16.50 1.24 -8.21
C HIS A 15 14.99 1.53 -8.23
N GLN A 16 14.21 0.85 -7.37
CA GLN A 16 12.78 1.14 -7.23
C GLN A 16 12.53 2.60 -6.83
N GLU A 17 13.33 3.17 -5.92
CA GLU A 17 13.23 4.58 -5.51
C GLU A 17 13.68 5.57 -6.59
N ARG A 18 14.47 5.13 -7.59
CA ARG A 18 14.86 5.97 -8.74
C ARG A 18 13.86 5.95 -9.87
N THR A 19 13.23 4.80 -10.12
CA THR A 19 12.43 4.58 -11.32
C THR A 19 10.94 4.46 -11.01
N GLY A 20 10.56 3.98 -9.84
CA GLY A 20 9.20 3.58 -9.50
C GLY A 20 8.73 2.29 -10.20
N LYS A 21 9.47 1.79 -11.19
CA LYS A 21 8.99 0.80 -12.18
C LYS A 21 9.09 -0.67 -11.74
N ILE A 22 9.59 -0.93 -10.54
CA ILE A 22 9.70 -2.30 -10.03
C ILE A 22 8.63 -2.53 -8.96
N ASN A 23 7.72 -3.46 -9.23
CA ASN A 23 6.80 -3.95 -8.24
C ASN A 23 7.49 -5.00 -7.33
N ILE A 24 7.86 -4.60 -6.11
CA ILE A 24 8.41 -5.50 -5.09
C ILE A 24 7.53 -5.46 -3.84
N ASP A 25 7.07 -6.64 -3.43
CA ASP A 25 6.56 -6.89 -2.09
C ASP A 25 7.74 -6.97 -1.11
N TRP A 26 8.11 -5.84 -0.51
CA TRP A 26 9.27 -5.78 0.38
C TRP A 26 9.15 -6.65 1.65
N PRO A 27 8.01 -6.67 2.37
CA PRO A 27 7.82 -7.59 3.49
C PRO A 27 8.08 -9.05 3.12
N GLN A 28 7.53 -9.52 1.99
CA GLN A 28 7.74 -10.88 1.52
C GLN A 28 9.19 -11.10 1.05
N MET A 29 9.79 -10.12 0.37
CA MET A 29 11.16 -10.19 -0.14
C MET A 29 12.21 -10.34 0.97
N VAL A 30 11.96 -9.77 2.15
CA VAL A 30 12.89 -9.86 3.30
C VAL A 30 12.62 -11.06 4.21
N GLU A 31 11.49 -11.74 4.05
CA GLU A 31 11.11 -12.89 4.87
C GLU A 31 12.13 -14.03 4.72
N GLY A 32 12.55 -14.63 5.84
CA GLY A 32 13.53 -15.73 5.85
C GLY A 32 14.96 -15.34 5.43
N THR A 33 15.20 -14.09 5.05
CA THR A 33 16.53 -13.64 4.56
C THR A 33 17.53 -13.35 5.67
N GLY A 34 17.09 -13.23 6.92
CA GLY A 34 17.90 -12.75 8.04
C GLY A 34 18.22 -11.24 7.99
N VAL A 35 17.66 -10.51 7.02
CA VAL A 35 17.79 -9.07 6.85
C VAL A 35 16.44 -8.42 7.14
N THR A 36 16.44 -7.32 7.90
CA THR A 36 15.22 -6.55 8.17
C THR A 36 14.95 -5.52 7.07
N LEU A 37 13.68 -5.18 6.86
CA LEU A 37 13.30 -4.11 5.94
C LEU A 37 14.00 -2.77 6.28
N LYS A 38 14.19 -2.49 7.58
CA LYS A 38 14.90 -1.29 8.03
C LYS A 38 16.34 -1.28 7.52
N GLN A 39 17.06 -2.40 7.64
CA GLN A 39 18.42 -2.52 7.12
C GLN A 39 18.46 -2.30 5.61
N VAL A 40 17.51 -2.86 4.85
CA VAL A 40 17.41 -2.64 3.40
C VAL A 40 17.22 -1.16 3.07
N VAL A 41 16.28 -0.49 3.74
CA VAL A 41 16.01 0.95 3.54
C VAL A 41 17.23 1.80 3.88
N ASP A 42 17.92 1.51 4.99
CA ASP A 42 19.09 2.27 5.40
C ASP A 42 20.28 2.06 4.46
N ALA A 43 20.51 0.82 4.01
CA ALA A 43 21.53 0.52 3.00
C ALA A 43 21.19 1.14 1.63
N ALA A 44 19.92 1.18 1.23
CA ALA A 44 19.48 1.79 -0.01
C ALA A 44 19.79 3.30 -0.06
N LYS A 45 19.68 4.02 1.07
CA LYS A 45 20.08 5.43 1.17
C LYS A 45 21.57 5.63 0.82
N VAL A 46 22.42 4.70 1.24
CA VAL A 46 23.85 4.73 0.92
C VAL A 46 24.06 4.50 -0.57
N VAL A 47 23.41 3.49 -1.15
CA VAL A 47 23.46 3.22 -2.60
C VAL A 47 22.99 4.45 -3.39
N MET A 48 21.85 5.04 -3.01
CA MET A 48 21.31 6.27 -3.62
C MET A 48 22.28 7.44 -3.60
N LYS A 49 23.04 7.62 -2.50
CA LYS A 49 24.07 8.66 -2.41
C LYS A 49 25.12 8.51 -3.53
N TYR A 50 25.60 7.29 -3.78
CA TYR A 50 26.58 7.04 -4.83
C TYR A 50 25.98 7.14 -6.23
N LEU A 51 24.76 6.63 -6.43
CA LEU A 51 24.04 6.80 -7.70
C LEU A 51 23.83 8.28 -8.06
N ASN A 52 23.55 9.14 -7.07
CA ASN A 52 23.46 10.58 -7.30
C ASN A 52 24.79 11.22 -7.72
N ILE A 53 25.93 10.68 -7.28
CA ILE A 53 27.25 11.14 -7.74
C ILE A 53 27.44 10.71 -9.20
N CYS A 54 27.17 9.44 -9.53
CA CYS A 54 27.24 8.93 -10.89
C CYS A 54 26.36 9.72 -11.86
N GLU A 55 25.13 10.07 -11.45
CA GLU A 55 24.19 10.88 -12.23
C GLU A 55 24.75 12.28 -12.50
N LYS A 56 25.30 12.96 -11.47
CA LYS A 56 25.93 14.28 -11.64
C LYS A 56 27.17 14.24 -12.52
N SER A 57 27.87 13.11 -12.56
CA SER A 57 29.03 12.87 -13.43
C SER A 57 28.64 12.39 -14.84
N GLY A 58 27.36 12.24 -15.15
CA GLY A 58 26.88 11.75 -16.45
C GLY A 58 27.18 10.26 -16.72
N LEU A 59 27.50 9.48 -15.69
CA LEU A 59 27.80 8.06 -15.81
C LEU A 59 26.54 7.19 -15.91
N ILE A 60 25.40 7.72 -15.47
CA ILE A 60 24.09 7.06 -15.53
C ILE A 60 23.02 8.07 -15.92
N GLU A 61 21.88 7.55 -16.38
CA GLU A 61 20.70 8.37 -16.70
C GLU A 61 20.17 9.14 -15.48
N MET A 62 19.58 10.31 -15.75
CA MET A 62 18.86 11.08 -14.75
C MET A 62 17.72 10.26 -14.16
N ARG A 63 17.54 10.38 -12.84
CA ARG A 63 16.42 9.75 -12.16
C ARG A 63 15.08 10.27 -12.71
N ALA A 64 14.04 9.43 -12.62
CA ALA A 64 12.70 9.86 -12.98
C ALA A 64 12.22 11.02 -12.09
N ASP A 65 11.25 11.79 -12.59
CA ASP A 65 10.63 12.85 -11.80
C ASP A 65 10.04 12.29 -10.50
N ARG A 66 10.18 13.06 -9.41
CA ARG A 66 9.79 12.62 -8.07
C ARG A 66 8.29 12.30 -8.01
N ARG A 67 7.44 13.09 -8.67
CA ARG A 67 5.99 12.89 -8.67
C ARG A 67 5.65 11.62 -9.44
N THR A 68 6.30 11.37 -10.57
CA THR A 68 6.19 10.09 -11.30
C THR A 68 6.57 8.91 -10.42
N VAL A 69 7.73 8.94 -9.76
CA VAL A 69 8.16 7.83 -8.88
C VAL A 69 7.17 7.61 -7.73
N GLN A 70 6.70 8.68 -7.08
CA GLN A 70 5.74 8.58 -5.97
C GLN A 70 4.42 7.95 -6.43
N PHE A 71 3.95 8.31 -7.62
CA PHE A 71 2.75 7.72 -8.20
C PHE A 71 2.93 6.22 -8.45
N GLU A 72 4.03 5.81 -9.10
CA GLU A 72 4.33 4.40 -9.37
C GLU A 72 4.51 3.58 -8.09
N LEU A 73 5.13 4.15 -7.05
CA LEU A 73 5.24 3.52 -5.73
C LEU A 73 3.86 3.33 -5.09
N ARG A 74 2.94 4.29 -5.25
CA ARG A 74 1.57 4.17 -4.76
C ARG A 74 0.80 3.08 -5.51
N VAL A 75 0.90 3.04 -6.85
CA VAL A 75 0.33 1.98 -7.69
C VAL A 75 0.79 0.62 -7.18
N THR A 76 2.11 0.47 -7.01
CA THR A 76 2.75 -0.75 -6.50
C THR A 76 2.25 -1.14 -5.11
N GLU A 77 2.18 -0.19 -4.17
CA GLU A 77 1.70 -0.46 -2.81
C GLU A 77 0.24 -0.92 -2.80
N ILE A 78 -0.62 -0.28 -3.60
CA ILE A 78 -2.02 -0.69 -3.76
C ILE A 78 -2.08 -2.10 -4.36
N SER A 79 -1.42 -2.36 -5.49
CA SER A 79 -1.46 -3.68 -6.15
C SER A 79 -1.02 -4.82 -5.22
N ASN A 80 0.09 -4.65 -4.50
CA ASN A 80 0.58 -5.68 -3.56
C ASN A 80 -0.36 -5.85 -2.38
N THR A 81 -0.90 -4.75 -1.84
CA THR A 81 -1.84 -4.82 -0.72
C THR A 81 -3.13 -5.51 -1.15
N SER A 82 -3.69 -5.17 -2.31
CA SER A 82 -4.89 -5.80 -2.88
C SER A 82 -4.70 -7.31 -3.04
N LEU A 83 -3.53 -7.75 -3.52
CA LEU A 83 -3.22 -9.17 -3.68
C LEU A 83 -3.21 -9.90 -2.33
N ARG A 84 -2.53 -9.34 -1.31
CA ARG A 84 -2.51 -9.93 0.04
C ARG A 84 -3.88 -9.99 0.68
N LEU A 85 -4.69 -8.93 0.52
CA LEU A 85 -6.05 -8.89 1.04
C LEU A 85 -6.95 -9.91 0.34
N LYS A 86 -6.81 -10.08 -0.99
CA LYS A 86 -7.52 -11.11 -1.75
C LYS A 86 -7.25 -12.51 -1.22
N HIS A 87 -6.01 -12.82 -0.82
CA HIS A 87 -5.66 -14.12 -0.21
C HIS A 87 -6.38 -14.38 1.12
N LEU A 88 -6.80 -13.34 1.84
CA LEU A 88 -7.59 -13.54 3.05
C LEU A 88 -8.97 -14.14 2.75
N LEU A 89 -9.47 -14.02 1.52
CA LEU A 89 -10.75 -14.60 1.09
C LEU A 89 -10.61 -16.06 0.67
N ASP A 90 -9.42 -16.65 0.72
CA ASP A 90 -9.23 -18.05 0.38
C ASP A 90 -10.07 -18.94 1.33
N GLY A 91 -10.81 -19.89 0.75
CA GLY A 91 -11.79 -20.72 1.47
C GLY A 91 -13.22 -20.19 1.47
N LEU A 92 -13.48 -18.99 0.94
CA LEU A 92 -14.83 -18.55 0.60
C LEU A 92 -15.27 -19.10 -0.76
N ASP A 93 -16.58 -19.11 -1.00
CA ASP A 93 -17.13 -19.37 -2.32
C ASP A 93 -16.62 -18.33 -3.35
N GLU A 94 -16.32 -18.79 -4.57
CA GLU A 94 -15.74 -17.93 -5.61
C GLU A 94 -16.68 -16.79 -6.03
N SER A 95 -18.01 -17.00 -6.00
CA SER A 95 -18.96 -15.92 -6.28
C SER A 95 -18.90 -14.83 -5.21
N LEU A 96 -18.81 -15.23 -3.94
CA LEU A 96 -18.69 -14.32 -2.80
C LEU A 96 -17.35 -13.58 -2.83
N LYS A 97 -16.25 -14.28 -3.14
CA LYS A 97 -14.92 -13.70 -3.32
C LYS A 97 -14.91 -12.64 -4.42
N SER A 98 -15.54 -12.92 -5.57
CA SER A 98 -15.67 -11.95 -6.66
C SER A 98 -16.41 -10.71 -6.22
N ILE A 99 -17.58 -10.86 -5.60
CA ILE A 99 -18.43 -9.75 -5.17
C ILE A 99 -17.72 -8.84 -4.16
N ILE A 100 -17.00 -9.42 -3.19
CA ILE A 100 -16.22 -8.64 -2.20
C ILE A 100 -15.11 -7.85 -2.90
N MET A 101 -14.37 -8.49 -3.81
CA MET A 101 -13.29 -7.84 -4.55
C MET A 101 -13.82 -6.75 -5.50
N ASP A 102 -14.98 -6.95 -6.11
CA ASP A 102 -15.62 -5.96 -6.96
C ASP A 102 -16.05 -4.73 -6.17
N ASP A 103 -16.68 -4.90 -5.00
CA ASP A 103 -17.02 -3.79 -4.11
C ASP A 103 -15.77 -3.03 -3.63
N TYR A 104 -14.73 -3.76 -3.22
CA TYR A 104 -13.44 -3.17 -2.85
C TYR A 104 -12.81 -2.34 -3.99
N ASN A 105 -12.78 -2.90 -5.21
CA ASN A 105 -12.23 -2.23 -6.40
C ASN A 105 -13.08 -1.00 -6.78
N GLN A 106 -14.40 -1.08 -6.68
CA GLN A 106 -15.29 0.06 -6.92
C GLN A 106 -15.03 1.20 -5.92
N ARG A 107 -14.75 0.88 -4.65
CA ARG A 107 -14.38 1.90 -3.64
C ARG A 107 -13.06 2.59 -3.97
N LEU A 108 -12.05 1.84 -4.40
CA LEU A 108 -10.79 2.42 -4.89
C LEU A 108 -11.03 3.34 -6.09
N LEU A 109 -11.83 2.89 -7.06
CA LEU A 109 -12.17 3.66 -8.25
C LEU A 109 -12.92 4.97 -7.90
N ARG A 110 -13.89 4.92 -6.98
CA ARG A 110 -14.63 6.10 -6.51
C ARG A 110 -13.73 7.14 -5.83
N LEU A 111 -12.65 6.70 -5.18
CA LEU A 111 -11.62 7.60 -4.63
C LEU A 111 -10.62 8.09 -5.69
N GLY A 112 -10.70 7.60 -6.93
CA GLY A 112 -9.72 7.89 -7.98
C GLY A 112 -8.35 7.26 -7.72
N GLU A 113 -8.29 6.18 -6.94
CA GLU A 113 -7.02 5.48 -6.66
C GLU A 113 -6.56 4.63 -7.86
N PRO A 114 -5.23 4.55 -8.11
CA PRO A 114 -4.14 5.26 -7.43
C PRO A 114 -4.08 6.75 -7.79
N THR A 115 -3.89 7.61 -6.79
CA THR A 115 -3.67 9.05 -6.99
C THR A 115 -2.81 9.68 -5.90
N LEU A 116 -2.11 10.78 -6.18
CA LEU A 116 -1.31 11.50 -5.19
C LEU A 116 -2.11 12.60 -4.47
N ASP A 117 -3.05 13.24 -5.17
CA ASP A 117 -3.73 14.43 -4.70
C ASP A 117 -5.20 14.57 -5.17
N ALA A 118 -5.68 13.71 -6.07
CA ALA A 118 -7.05 13.81 -6.59
C ALA A 118 -8.10 13.10 -5.74
N SER A 119 -7.68 12.26 -4.78
CA SER A 119 -8.60 11.56 -3.88
C SER A 119 -9.20 12.53 -2.88
N PRO A 120 -10.50 12.41 -2.53
CA PRO A 120 -11.09 13.20 -1.45
C PRO A 120 -10.39 12.97 -0.11
N PHE A 121 -9.65 11.88 0.06
CA PHE A 121 -8.88 11.57 1.28
C PHE A 121 -7.40 11.97 1.19
N SER A 122 -6.96 12.63 0.12
CA SER A 122 -5.53 12.99 -0.07
C SER A 122 -4.99 13.86 1.08
N GLN A 123 -5.83 14.74 1.64
CA GLN A 123 -5.47 15.63 2.75
C GLN A 123 -5.29 14.89 4.09
N GLU A 124 -5.76 13.64 4.19
CA GLU A 124 -5.67 12.84 5.41
C GLU A 124 -4.32 12.14 5.57
N ASN A 125 -3.45 12.21 4.55
CA ASN A 125 -2.11 11.62 4.52
C ASN A 125 -2.11 10.13 4.96
N ILE A 126 -3.05 9.36 4.42
CA ILE A 126 -3.22 7.94 4.74
C ILE A 126 -2.27 7.12 3.85
N GLU A 127 -1.48 6.24 4.47
CA GLU A 127 -0.66 5.25 3.75
C GLU A 127 -1.56 4.38 2.85
N ALA A 128 -1.15 4.09 1.60
CA ALA A 128 -2.04 3.46 0.62
C ALA A 128 -2.51 2.07 1.08
N LYS A 129 -1.62 1.30 1.73
CA LYS A 129 -1.98 0.00 2.33
C LYS A 129 -3.01 0.10 3.47
N VAL A 130 -2.99 1.18 4.26
CA VAL A 130 -3.96 1.42 5.34
C VAL A 130 -5.31 1.78 4.73
N LEU A 131 -5.32 2.62 3.68
CA LEU A 131 -6.53 2.91 2.91
C LEU A 131 -7.12 1.62 2.34
N CYS A 132 -6.32 0.79 1.67
CA CYS A 132 -6.76 -0.49 1.13
C CYS A 132 -7.38 -1.39 2.21
N ALA A 133 -6.74 -1.51 3.37
CA ALA A 133 -7.28 -2.30 4.49
C ALA A 133 -8.61 -1.76 5.02
N ILE A 134 -8.79 -0.43 5.08
CA ILE A 134 -10.06 0.19 5.48
C ILE A 134 -11.16 -0.18 4.48
N LEU A 135 -10.91 0.04 3.18
CA LEU A 135 -11.91 -0.23 2.14
C LEU A 135 -12.27 -1.72 2.07
N PHE A 136 -11.28 -2.60 2.19
CA PHE A 136 -11.48 -4.04 2.18
C PHE A 136 -12.24 -4.54 3.41
N GLN A 137 -11.97 -3.97 4.60
CA GLN A 137 -12.76 -4.24 5.80
C GLN A 137 -14.24 -3.87 5.59
N ILE A 138 -14.51 -2.72 4.96
CA ILE A 138 -15.89 -2.29 4.69
C ILE A 138 -16.56 -3.22 3.68
N ALA A 139 -15.85 -3.64 2.63
CA ALA A 139 -16.36 -4.64 1.69
C ALA A 139 -16.72 -5.95 2.40
N CYS A 140 -15.83 -6.46 3.25
CA CYS A 140 -16.10 -7.65 4.07
C CYS A 140 -17.34 -7.48 4.96
N GLU A 141 -17.49 -6.32 5.61
CA GLU A 141 -18.64 -5.98 6.45
C GLU A 141 -19.96 -5.85 5.67
N SER A 142 -19.89 -5.46 4.39
CA SER A 142 -21.07 -5.34 3.53
C SER A 142 -21.63 -6.70 3.11
N PHE A 143 -20.80 -7.74 3.08
CA PHE A 143 -21.21 -9.09 2.69
C PHE A 143 -21.19 -10.09 3.86
N GLY A 144 -21.19 -9.60 5.09
CA GLY A 144 -21.34 -10.43 6.30
C GLY A 144 -20.18 -11.39 6.58
N VAL A 145 -18.98 -11.09 6.08
CA VAL A 145 -17.79 -11.93 6.26
C VAL A 145 -16.77 -11.32 7.24
N GLU A 146 -17.14 -10.31 8.02
CA GLU A 146 -16.22 -9.54 8.86
C GLU A 146 -15.63 -10.28 10.07
N GLN A 147 -16.28 -11.36 10.53
CA GLN A 147 -15.95 -12.01 11.78
C GLN A 147 -14.50 -12.51 11.80
N GLY A 148 -13.70 -12.01 12.76
CA GLY A 148 -12.29 -12.38 12.93
C GLY A 148 -11.32 -11.85 11.87
N ARG A 149 -11.79 -11.23 10.78
CA ARG A 149 -10.94 -10.84 9.64
C ARG A 149 -10.10 -9.59 9.88
N LEU A 150 -10.57 -8.67 10.71
CA LEU A 150 -9.89 -7.40 10.91
C LEU A 150 -8.45 -7.57 11.47
N GLU A 151 -8.21 -8.60 12.28
CA GLU A 151 -6.87 -8.92 12.77
C GLU A 151 -5.97 -9.41 11.62
N ASN A 152 -6.48 -10.31 10.79
CA ASN A 152 -5.78 -10.83 9.61
C ASN A 152 -5.49 -9.74 8.59
N ILE A 153 -6.43 -8.82 8.37
CA ILE A 153 -6.25 -7.64 7.50
C ILE A 153 -5.12 -6.77 8.04
N ALA A 154 -5.10 -6.49 9.35
CA ALA A 154 -4.06 -5.69 9.97
C ALA A 154 -2.68 -6.36 9.83
N GLN A 155 -2.61 -7.68 10.05
CA GLN A 155 -1.39 -8.46 9.89
C GLN A 155 -0.90 -8.42 8.43
N ALA A 156 -1.78 -8.59 7.44
CA ALA A 156 -1.43 -8.58 6.02
C ALA A 156 -0.77 -7.25 5.56
N ILE A 157 -1.09 -6.14 6.22
CA ILE A 157 -0.49 -4.82 5.92
C ILE A 157 0.64 -4.42 6.90
N GLY A 158 0.98 -5.28 7.86
CA GLY A 158 2.00 -5.00 8.88
C GLY A 158 1.63 -3.82 9.78
N ARG A 159 0.36 -3.75 10.21
CA ARG A 159 -0.17 -2.73 11.14
C ARG A 159 -0.97 -3.41 12.24
N CYS A 160 -1.35 -2.66 13.26
CA CYS A 160 -2.27 -3.14 14.27
C CYS A 160 -3.72 -2.83 13.88
N ARG A 161 -4.66 -3.67 14.33
CA ARG A 161 -6.10 -3.46 14.14
C ARG A 161 -6.56 -2.06 14.54
N ASN A 162 -6.00 -1.51 15.62
CA ASN A 162 -6.36 -0.19 16.12
C ASN A 162 -6.02 0.93 15.13
N THR A 163 -4.96 0.78 14.31
CA THR A 163 -4.67 1.74 13.24
C THR A 163 -5.83 1.83 12.25
N ILE A 164 -6.35 0.69 11.80
CA ILE A 164 -7.46 0.63 10.84
C ILE A 164 -8.73 1.22 11.48
N LYS A 165 -9.08 0.78 12.70
CA LYS A 165 -10.29 1.25 13.40
C LYS A 165 -10.27 2.75 13.66
N ASN A 166 -9.16 3.27 14.19
CA ASN A 166 -9.06 4.69 14.53
C ASN A 166 -9.09 5.58 13.29
N ARG A 167 -8.44 5.16 12.20
CA ARG A 167 -8.48 5.88 10.92
C ARG A 167 -9.87 5.86 10.29
N LEU A 168 -10.53 4.70 10.25
CA LEU A 168 -11.91 4.60 9.76
C LEU A 168 -12.87 5.46 10.60
N LYS A 169 -12.73 5.45 11.93
CA LYS A 169 -13.55 6.28 12.83
C LYS A 169 -13.34 7.78 12.55
N ALA A 170 -12.09 8.22 12.42
CA ALA A 170 -11.77 9.61 12.12
C ALA A 170 -12.34 10.05 10.76
N LEU A 171 -12.19 9.22 9.72
CA LEU A 171 -12.75 9.49 8.39
C LEU A 171 -14.28 9.63 8.46
N ARG A 172 -14.98 8.70 9.12
CA ARG A 172 -16.43 8.76 9.29
C ARG A 172 -16.88 10.00 10.07
N GLN A 173 -16.13 10.43 11.07
CA GLN A 173 -16.42 11.67 11.81
C GLN A 173 -16.30 12.90 10.92
N LYS A 174 -15.26 12.98 10.09
CA LYS A 174 -15.07 14.08 9.13
C LYS A 174 -16.12 14.10 8.02
N VAL A 175 -16.57 12.92 7.58
CA VAL A 175 -17.71 12.82 6.66
C VAL A 175 -18.99 13.33 7.33
N ALA A 176 -19.25 12.92 8.57
CA ALA A 176 -20.43 13.36 9.31
C ALA A 176 -20.44 14.86 9.61
N SER A 177 -19.26 15.49 9.77
CA SER A 177 -19.14 16.94 9.94
C SER A 177 -19.15 17.73 8.63
N GLY A 178 -19.13 17.05 7.47
CA GLY A 178 -19.06 17.69 6.15
C GLY A 178 -17.65 18.17 5.76
N GLU A 179 -16.61 17.86 6.55
CA GLU A 179 -15.21 18.18 6.24
C GLU A 179 -14.69 17.34 5.07
N LEU A 180 -15.21 16.12 4.90
CA LEU A 180 -14.88 15.21 3.81
C LEU A 180 -16.12 14.76 3.05
N VAL A 181 -16.01 14.66 1.73
CA VAL A 181 -17.04 14.06 0.87
C VAL A 181 -16.73 12.57 0.69
N ASP A 182 -17.67 11.70 1.05
CA ASP A 182 -17.47 10.24 1.05
C ASP A 182 -17.58 9.59 -0.33
N PHE A 183 -18.42 10.13 -1.22
CA PHE A 183 -18.80 9.49 -2.49
C PHE A 183 -19.28 8.03 -2.33
N GLY A 184 -19.86 7.68 -1.18
CA GLY A 184 -20.33 6.32 -0.88
C GLY A 184 -19.21 5.30 -0.71
N VAL A 185 -18.01 5.73 -0.32
CA VAL A 185 -16.83 4.88 -0.13
C VAL A 185 -16.79 4.27 1.26
N LEU A 186 -17.31 4.95 2.28
CA LEU A 186 -17.26 4.51 3.68
C LEU A 186 -18.59 3.93 4.19
N SER A 187 -19.65 4.04 3.40
CA SER A 187 -20.96 3.43 3.65
C SER A 187 -20.92 1.92 3.42
N LYS A 188 -21.64 1.16 4.27
CA LYS A 188 -21.98 -0.23 3.95
C LYS A 188 -23.02 -0.19 2.82
N ASN A 189 -22.76 -0.91 1.73
CA ASN A 189 -23.80 -1.17 0.75
C ASN A 189 -24.82 -2.13 1.39
N HIS A 190 -26.10 -1.80 1.25
CA HIS A 190 -27.25 -2.58 1.71
C HIS A 190 -27.67 -3.59 0.66
#